data_AF-A0A5M6D9G5-F1
#
_entry.id   AF-A0A5M6D9G5-F1
#
_cell.length_a   1.000
_cell.length_b   1.000
_cell.length_c   1.000
_cell.angle_alpha   90.00
_cell.angle_beta   90.00
_cell.angle_gamma   90.00
#
_symmetry.space_group_name_H-M   'P 1'
#
loop_
_entity.id
_entity.type
_entity.pdbx_description
1 polymer ?
#
loop_
_entity_poly.entity_id
_entity_poly.type
_entity_poly.pdbx_seq_one_letter_code
_entity_poly.pdbx_strand_id
1 'polypeptide(L)'
;MINKLFVNTMPFTYTHFKLNLMAIAVIYLFFGCDQSLGQGTITARGSVELGSVVDDTEVGRNADGFLGLEDGAQVFTSGVDVGIGGVGDLFLSGIGTNYQSGGTASVGFLNVGRLTIEDGASFRSKAMEIGDRSGSTGFVEVNGRVSRLSVGNEIVIGKAGLGEMRLSDGGNVTTAKIAVNGRLAGDGTISGIRGDSFGGVQVSSSGEITSAAGENLSFIGGVVTNLGRIESIGTTSFLSEMTFDSSVTSSGQIISRNAVMRFDGGLTNEGDLLASFGTSDIQGDINNTGRIIVTGGAQATFYDDIVQNGTLRVSATDTTSSVAVFAGDFSGSGGATGGGDIFFEGGFSPGNSPGLVEYDTDLFFSPSSMLEFELAGLEPGTEYDRVVVNGDVVLDGTLDVLLLDDFDPLASSIFDIVIADSIQDNGTEFQFPTLDNGRLFSSSIFTSGNRDILRLTVTAIPEPGTTAVLLMLSCFAFVNRPRRKATAVRERIKKS
;
A
#
# COMPACT_ATOMS: atom_id res chain seq x y z
N MET A 1 -3.74 52.63 -23.79
CA MET A 1 -5.17 52.33 -23.95
C MET A 1 -5.35 50.87 -23.59
N ILE A 2 -6.04 50.55 -22.50
CA ILE A 2 -6.40 49.17 -22.15
C ILE A 2 -7.60 48.83 -23.04
N ASN A 3 -7.39 47.96 -24.03
CA ASN A 3 -8.49 47.50 -24.88
C ASN A 3 -9.19 46.35 -24.14
N LYS A 4 -10.18 46.66 -23.31
CA LYS A 4 -11.04 45.66 -22.68
C LYS A 4 -12.05 45.16 -23.73
N LEU A 5 -12.05 43.86 -24.03
CA LEU A 5 -13.09 43.26 -24.84
C LEU A 5 -14.19 42.76 -23.90
N PHE A 6 -15.26 43.53 -23.80
CA PHE A 6 -16.48 43.10 -23.12
C PHE A 6 -17.35 42.35 -24.13
N VAL A 7 -17.58 41.06 -23.91
CA VAL A 7 -18.58 40.32 -24.68
C VAL A 7 -19.87 40.31 -23.87
N ASN A 8 -20.73 41.29 -24.15
CA ASN A 8 -22.04 41.41 -23.52
C ASN A 8 -23.13 40.85 -24.45
N THR A 9 -24.01 40.06 -23.84
CA THR A 9 -25.42 39.82 -24.23
C THR A 9 -25.66 39.29 -25.64
N MET A 10 -25.61 37.96 -25.78
CA MET A 10 -26.47 37.03 -26.54
C MET A 10 -25.70 35.69 -26.69
N PRO A 11 -26.34 34.51 -26.76
CA PRO A 11 -25.62 33.29 -27.10
C PRO A 11 -25.07 33.44 -28.52
N PHE A 12 -23.76 33.64 -28.64
CA PHE A 12 -23.07 33.68 -29.92
C PHE A 12 -22.27 32.39 -30.08
N THR A 13 -22.61 31.60 -31.10
CA THR A 13 -21.79 30.49 -31.56
C THR A 13 -20.87 31.02 -32.67
N TYR A 14 -19.57 31.03 -32.45
CA TYR A 14 -18.60 31.43 -33.47
C TYR A 14 -17.95 30.20 -34.09
N THR A 15 -18.21 29.95 -35.38
CA THR A 15 -17.60 28.83 -36.12
C THR A 15 -16.24 29.18 -36.72
N HIS A 16 -15.95 30.48 -36.87
CA HIS A 16 -14.65 31.03 -37.28
C HIS A 16 -14.48 32.45 -36.72
N PHE A 17 -13.86 32.60 -35.55
CA PHE A 17 -13.47 33.91 -35.00
C PHE A 17 -11.95 34.03 -35.03
N LYS A 18 -11.41 34.96 -35.84
CA LYS A 18 -9.99 35.30 -35.85
C LYS A 18 -9.84 36.74 -35.40
N LEU A 19 -9.44 36.94 -34.13
CA LEU A 19 -9.14 38.27 -33.61
C LEU A 19 -7.68 38.62 -33.96
N ASN A 20 -7.48 39.16 -35.16
CA ASN A 20 -6.16 39.63 -35.61
C ASN A 20 -5.90 41.04 -35.06
N LEU A 21 -5.33 41.15 -33.86
CA LEU A 21 -4.83 42.43 -33.33
C LEU A 21 -3.34 42.61 -33.67
N MET A 22 -3.07 43.37 -34.74
CA MET A 22 -1.74 43.90 -35.03
C MET A 22 -1.43 45.10 -34.11
N ALA A 23 -1.27 44.88 -32.81
CA ALA A 23 -0.57 45.79 -31.88
C ALA A 23 -0.47 45.13 -30.50
N ILE A 24 0.64 45.37 -29.81
CA ILE A 24 0.85 45.04 -28.39
C ILE A 24 -0.21 45.80 -27.56
N ALA A 25 -1.38 45.19 -27.38
CA ALA A 25 -2.44 45.68 -26.53
C ALA A 25 -2.80 44.57 -25.56
N VAL A 26 -2.66 44.85 -24.27
CA VAL A 26 -3.21 44.04 -23.20
C VAL A 26 -4.73 43.96 -23.38
N ILE A 27 -5.24 42.76 -23.61
CA ILE A 27 -6.68 42.47 -23.69
C ILE A 27 -7.03 41.63 -22.47
N TYR A 28 -8.08 42.04 -21.76
CA TYR A 28 -8.74 41.20 -20.78
C TYR A 28 -10.03 40.66 -21.40
N LEU A 29 -10.30 39.37 -21.21
CA LEU A 29 -11.54 38.71 -21.61
C LEU A 29 -12.41 38.51 -20.37
N PHE A 30 -13.53 39.22 -20.32
CA PHE A 30 -14.49 39.12 -19.21
C PHE A 30 -15.78 38.47 -19.69
N PHE A 31 -16.23 37.43 -18.98
CA PHE A 31 -17.51 36.76 -19.23
C PHE A 31 -18.44 36.91 -18.01
N GLY A 32 -19.59 37.60 -18.21
CA GLY A 32 -20.62 37.87 -17.17
C GLY A 32 -20.51 39.25 -16.49
N CYS A 33 -20.55 40.36 -17.25
CA CYS A 33 -20.11 41.69 -16.76
C CYS A 33 -21.17 42.63 -16.14
N ASP A 34 -22.50 42.40 -16.20
CA ASP A 34 -23.47 43.42 -15.72
C ASP A 34 -24.41 42.91 -14.61
N GLN A 35 -24.47 43.63 -13.48
CA GLN A 35 -25.36 43.31 -12.36
C GLN A 35 -26.84 43.62 -12.64
N SER A 36 -27.15 44.24 -13.78
CA SER A 36 -28.52 44.63 -14.14
C SER A 36 -29.25 43.66 -15.09
N LEU A 37 -28.54 42.74 -15.77
CA LEU A 37 -29.11 41.83 -16.79
C LEU A 37 -28.27 40.53 -16.83
N GLY A 38 -28.82 39.40 -16.36
CA GLY A 38 -28.11 38.16 -16.03
C GLY A 38 -27.35 37.42 -17.15
N GLN A 39 -26.63 36.36 -16.73
CA GLN A 39 -25.91 35.29 -17.46
C GLN A 39 -25.18 35.68 -18.77
N GLY A 40 -23.85 35.55 -18.79
CA GLY A 40 -23.03 35.65 -20.01
C GLY A 40 -22.57 34.28 -20.53
N THR A 41 -22.88 33.95 -21.79
CA THR A 41 -22.51 32.67 -22.42
C THR A 41 -21.73 32.91 -23.71
N ILE A 42 -20.57 32.25 -23.87
CA ILE A 42 -19.83 32.18 -25.14
C ILE A 42 -19.51 30.74 -25.50
N THR A 43 -19.70 30.39 -26.77
CA THR A 43 -19.23 29.13 -27.35
C THR A 43 -18.35 29.42 -28.57
N ALA A 44 -17.10 28.94 -28.54
CA ALA A 44 -16.16 29.03 -29.65
C ALA A 44 -15.94 27.65 -30.28
N ARG A 45 -16.03 27.55 -31.62
CA ARG A 45 -15.87 26.31 -32.41
C ARG A 45 -14.87 26.50 -33.55
N GLY A 46 -14.16 25.44 -33.95
CA GLY A 46 -13.19 25.46 -35.05
C GLY A 46 -11.82 25.98 -34.63
N SER A 47 -10.93 26.25 -35.61
CA SER A 47 -9.63 26.91 -35.36
C SER A 47 -9.83 28.39 -35.01
N VAL A 48 -10.37 28.67 -33.82
CA VAL A 48 -10.36 30.00 -33.22
C VAL A 48 -8.95 30.22 -32.69
N GLU A 49 -8.15 30.98 -33.43
CA GLU A 49 -6.88 31.52 -32.91
C GLU A 49 -7.21 32.86 -32.23
N LEU A 50 -7.28 32.88 -30.90
CA LEU A 50 -7.11 34.12 -30.13
C LEU A 50 -5.60 34.42 -30.08
N GLY A 51 -5.04 34.80 -31.24
CA GLY A 51 -3.61 34.83 -31.54
C GLY A 51 -2.78 35.95 -30.89
N SER A 52 -3.24 36.54 -29.79
CA SER A 52 -2.46 37.50 -29.00
C SER A 52 -2.70 37.22 -27.52
N VAL A 53 -1.63 37.14 -26.73
CA VAL A 53 -1.68 36.98 -25.26
C VAL A 53 -2.78 37.86 -24.70
N VAL A 54 -3.90 37.24 -24.32
CA VAL A 54 -4.86 37.86 -23.42
C VAL A 54 -4.21 37.79 -22.04
N ASP A 55 -4.24 38.86 -21.25
CA ASP A 55 -3.69 38.84 -19.89
C ASP A 55 -4.40 37.73 -19.10
N ASP A 56 -5.58 38.02 -18.55
CA ASP A 56 -6.34 37.04 -17.80
C ASP A 56 -7.67 36.77 -18.48
N THR A 57 -8.06 35.49 -18.52
CA THR A 57 -9.43 35.08 -18.79
C THR A 57 -10.18 35.02 -17.47
N GLU A 58 -11.28 35.75 -17.37
CA GLU A 58 -12.12 35.72 -16.18
C GLU A 58 -13.53 35.23 -16.55
N VAL A 59 -13.91 34.09 -15.98
CA VAL A 59 -15.22 33.47 -16.19
C VAL A 59 -16.05 33.63 -14.92
N GLY A 60 -17.16 34.37 -14.99
CA GLY A 60 -18.02 34.64 -13.85
C GLY A 60 -17.58 35.85 -13.01
N ARG A 61 -17.11 36.93 -13.66
CA ARG A 61 -16.54 38.11 -12.94
C ARG A 61 -17.55 38.84 -12.04
N ASN A 62 -18.71 39.22 -12.57
CA ASN A 62 -19.72 40.02 -11.84
C ASN A 62 -21.09 39.32 -11.72
N ALA A 63 -21.35 38.34 -12.59
CA ALA A 63 -22.53 37.49 -12.64
C ALA A 63 -22.10 36.09 -13.13
N ASP A 64 -23.04 35.16 -13.26
CA ASP A 64 -22.72 33.83 -13.80
C ASP A 64 -22.16 33.94 -15.23
N GLY A 65 -21.12 33.15 -15.51
CA GLY A 65 -20.41 33.15 -16.79
C GLY A 65 -20.09 31.74 -17.27
N PHE A 66 -20.26 31.51 -18.58
CA PHE A 66 -19.91 30.27 -19.27
C PHE A 66 -18.99 30.54 -20.45
N LEU A 67 -17.89 29.80 -20.54
CA LEU A 67 -16.98 29.76 -21.69
C LEU A 67 -16.83 28.31 -22.18
N GLY A 68 -17.44 27.99 -23.32
CA GLY A 68 -17.30 26.70 -24.00
C GLY A 68 -16.34 26.77 -25.17
N LEU A 69 -15.37 25.86 -25.20
CA LEU A 69 -14.38 25.68 -26.26
C LEU A 69 -14.54 24.29 -26.86
N GLU A 70 -14.81 24.26 -28.16
CA GLU A 70 -15.17 23.04 -28.87
C GLU A 70 -14.50 22.98 -30.24
N ASP A 71 -14.57 21.81 -30.89
CA ASP A 71 -14.24 21.62 -32.30
C ASP A 71 -12.84 22.15 -32.72
N GLY A 72 -11.81 21.97 -31.88
CA GLY A 72 -10.43 22.34 -32.21
C GLY A 72 -10.00 23.76 -31.81
N ALA A 73 -10.77 24.43 -30.94
CA ALA A 73 -10.47 25.79 -30.48
C ALA A 73 -9.07 25.90 -29.83
N GLN A 74 -8.35 27.01 -30.09
CA GLN A 74 -7.02 27.28 -29.53
C GLN A 74 -7.01 28.58 -28.73
N VAL A 75 -6.78 28.50 -27.42
CA VAL A 75 -6.75 29.68 -26.54
C VAL A 75 -5.42 29.78 -25.80
N PHE A 76 -4.81 30.96 -25.81
CA PHE A 76 -3.57 31.27 -25.10
C PHE A 76 -3.73 32.52 -24.25
N THR A 77 -3.53 32.39 -22.93
CA THR A 77 -3.67 33.49 -21.95
C THR A 77 -2.48 33.55 -21.00
N SER A 78 -2.34 34.65 -20.27
CA SER A 78 -1.36 34.78 -19.18
C SER A 78 -1.85 34.11 -17.89
N GLY A 79 -3.16 34.15 -17.62
CA GLY A 79 -3.82 33.56 -16.45
C GLY A 79 -5.27 33.19 -16.75
N VAL A 80 -5.89 32.42 -15.85
CA VAL A 80 -7.34 32.16 -15.91
C VAL A 80 -7.94 32.03 -14.52
N ASP A 81 -9.00 32.79 -14.28
CA ASP A 81 -9.78 32.75 -13.05
C ASP A 81 -11.23 32.39 -13.38
N VAL A 82 -11.73 31.31 -12.77
CA VAL A 82 -13.09 30.79 -12.95
C VAL A 82 -13.83 30.88 -11.62
N GLY A 83 -15.00 31.52 -11.60
CA GLY A 83 -15.81 31.70 -10.40
C GLY A 83 -15.27 32.80 -9.49
N ILE A 84 -15.52 34.06 -9.87
CA ILE A 84 -14.99 35.25 -9.17
C ILE A 84 -16.12 35.93 -8.38
N GLY A 85 -17.05 36.62 -9.07
CA GLY A 85 -18.20 37.28 -8.45
C GLY A 85 -19.47 36.44 -8.55
N GLY A 86 -19.71 35.80 -9.69
CA GLY A 86 -20.76 34.81 -9.90
C GLY A 86 -20.19 33.41 -10.13
N VAL A 87 -21.05 32.45 -10.51
CA VAL A 87 -20.62 31.10 -10.87
C VAL A 87 -19.90 31.13 -12.22
N GLY A 88 -18.68 30.60 -12.28
CA GLY A 88 -17.91 30.47 -13.52
C GLY A 88 -17.87 29.03 -14.00
N ASP A 89 -18.05 28.82 -15.30
CA ASP A 89 -17.98 27.51 -15.93
C ASP A 89 -17.12 27.57 -17.22
N LEU A 90 -16.00 26.87 -17.20
CA LEU A 90 -15.06 26.73 -18.31
C LEU A 90 -15.13 25.29 -18.82
N PHE A 91 -15.60 25.12 -20.04
CA PHE A 91 -15.86 23.82 -20.64
C PHE A 91 -15.01 23.63 -21.90
N LEU A 92 -14.28 22.53 -21.99
CA LEU A 92 -13.46 22.16 -23.13
C LEU A 92 -13.84 20.77 -23.62
N SER A 93 -14.26 20.67 -24.87
CA SER A 93 -14.61 19.39 -25.50
C SER A 93 -14.03 19.27 -26.91
N GLY A 94 -13.76 18.03 -27.31
CA GLY A 94 -13.36 17.67 -28.67
C GLY A 94 -11.85 17.63 -28.88
N ILE A 95 -11.43 16.64 -29.67
CA ILE A 95 -10.03 16.44 -30.05
C ILE A 95 -9.47 17.69 -30.70
N GLY A 96 -8.28 18.09 -30.25
CA GLY A 96 -7.58 19.25 -30.76
C GLY A 96 -8.01 20.56 -30.12
N THR A 97 -9.05 20.61 -29.30
CA THR A 97 -9.35 21.78 -28.47
C THR A 97 -8.26 21.94 -27.41
N ASN A 98 -7.55 23.08 -27.41
CA ASN A 98 -6.47 23.38 -26.48
C ASN A 98 -6.66 24.73 -25.79
N TYR A 99 -6.55 24.73 -24.48
CA TYR A 99 -6.41 25.95 -23.68
C TYR A 99 -5.04 25.95 -22.99
N GLN A 100 -4.29 27.05 -23.14
CA GLN A 100 -3.01 27.22 -22.48
C GLN A 100 -2.95 28.55 -21.73
N SER A 101 -2.78 28.46 -20.42
CA SER A 101 -2.39 29.58 -19.56
C SER A 101 -0.88 29.58 -19.33
N GLY A 102 -0.24 30.75 -19.47
CA GLY A 102 1.18 30.96 -19.13
C GLY A 102 1.46 31.01 -17.63
N GLY A 103 0.42 31.14 -16.81
CA GLY A 103 0.47 31.39 -15.37
C GLY A 103 -0.40 30.43 -14.57
N THR A 104 -0.93 30.92 -13.46
CA THR A 104 -1.81 30.14 -12.58
C THR A 104 -3.21 30.07 -13.16
N ALA A 105 -3.82 28.89 -13.07
CA ALA A 105 -5.24 28.67 -13.31
C ALA A 105 -5.96 28.52 -11.96
N SER A 106 -6.87 29.44 -11.65
CA SER A 106 -7.68 29.41 -10.43
C SER A 106 -9.10 28.98 -10.74
N VAL A 107 -9.54 27.84 -10.19
CA VAL A 107 -10.91 27.33 -10.35
C VAL A 107 -11.62 27.42 -9.00
N GLY A 108 -12.70 28.21 -8.95
CA GLY A 108 -13.26 28.67 -7.68
C GLY A 108 -12.33 29.71 -7.06
N PHE A 109 -12.14 30.85 -7.75
CA PHE A 109 -11.23 31.90 -7.27
C PHE A 109 -11.79 32.58 -6.02
N LEU A 110 -12.95 33.24 -6.11
CA LEU A 110 -13.63 33.91 -4.99
C LEU A 110 -15.06 33.38 -4.76
N ASN A 111 -15.60 32.61 -5.71
CA ASN A 111 -16.94 32.02 -5.68
C ASN A 111 -16.88 30.58 -6.23
N VAL A 112 -17.95 30.07 -6.83
CA VAL A 112 -18.01 28.74 -7.42
C VAL A 112 -17.42 28.77 -8.83
N GLY A 113 -16.39 27.96 -9.08
CA GLY A 113 -15.80 27.79 -10.41
C GLY A 113 -15.78 26.32 -10.82
N ARG A 114 -16.02 26.06 -12.11
CA ARG A 114 -15.97 24.73 -12.71
C ARG A 114 -15.08 24.72 -13.95
N LEU A 115 -14.24 23.71 -14.07
CA LEU A 115 -13.45 23.42 -15.27
C LEU A 115 -13.72 21.97 -15.67
N THR A 116 -14.24 21.77 -16.89
CA THR A 116 -14.48 20.44 -17.45
C THR A 116 -13.64 20.26 -18.71
N ILE A 117 -12.89 19.16 -18.78
CA ILE A 117 -12.05 18.79 -19.92
C ILE A 117 -12.48 17.40 -20.39
N GLU A 118 -13.09 17.33 -21.57
CA GLU A 118 -13.65 16.07 -22.08
C GLU A 118 -13.40 15.85 -23.58
N ASP A 119 -13.79 14.67 -24.07
CA ASP A 119 -13.75 14.28 -25.49
C ASP A 119 -12.39 14.51 -26.19
N GLY A 120 -11.29 14.38 -25.44
CA GLY A 120 -9.93 14.53 -25.96
C GLY A 120 -9.40 15.96 -26.00
N ALA A 121 -10.09 16.92 -25.37
CA ALA A 121 -9.58 18.27 -25.17
C ALA A 121 -8.36 18.31 -24.23
N SER A 122 -7.59 19.39 -24.29
CA SER A 122 -6.40 19.58 -23.46
C SER A 122 -6.36 20.96 -22.79
N PHE A 123 -6.05 20.98 -21.50
CA PHE A 123 -5.80 22.20 -20.73
C PHE A 123 -4.36 22.20 -20.20
N ARG A 124 -3.66 23.33 -20.32
CA ARG A 124 -2.31 23.52 -19.80
C ARG A 124 -2.21 24.80 -18.96
N SER A 125 -1.53 24.71 -17.82
CA SER A 125 -1.13 25.89 -17.04
C SER A 125 0.26 25.71 -16.39
N LYS A 126 0.80 26.79 -15.82
CA LYS A 126 2.03 26.70 -15.02
C LYS A 126 1.75 26.14 -13.62
N ALA A 127 0.67 26.58 -12.99
CA ALA A 127 0.18 26.11 -11.71
C ALA A 127 -1.35 26.05 -11.74
N MET A 128 -1.96 25.30 -10.83
CA MET A 128 -3.41 25.25 -10.69
C MET A 128 -3.83 25.27 -9.23
N GLU A 129 -4.85 26.06 -8.93
CA GLU A 129 -5.42 26.22 -7.59
C GLU A 129 -6.93 26.00 -7.67
N ILE A 130 -7.45 25.07 -6.87
CA ILE A 130 -8.85 24.66 -6.88
C ILE A 130 -9.44 24.99 -5.51
N GLY A 131 -10.46 25.85 -5.46
CA GLY A 131 -10.91 26.49 -4.22
C GLY A 131 -9.82 27.40 -3.65
N ASP A 132 -9.46 28.46 -4.40
CA ASP A 132 -8.30 29.32 -4.08
C ASP A 132 -8.52 30.12 -2.78
N ARG A 133 -9.66 30.80 -2.64
CA ARG A 133 -9.92 31.70 -1.51
C ARG A 133 -10.90 31.14 -0.50
N SER A 134 -10.85 31.65 0.72
CA SER A 134 -11.81 31.27 1.77
C SER A 134 -13.26 31.49 1.33
N GLY A 135 -14.12 30.49 1.55
CA GLY A 135 -15.52 30.50 1.14
C GLY A 135 -15.79 30.18 -0.34
N SER A 136 -14.76 30.04 -1.18
CA SER A 136 -14.90 29.64 -2.58
C SER A 136 -15.08 28.13 -2.74
N THR A 137 -15.53 27.69 -3.91
CA THR A 137 -15.60 26.27 -4.26
C THR A 137 -15.11 26.04 -5.68
N GLY A 138 -14.07 25.21 -5.85
CA GLY A 138 -13.53 24.84 -7.15
C GLY A 138 -13.82 23.39 -7.49
N PHE A 139 -14.22 23.14 -8.73
CA PHE A 139 -14.40 21.79 -9.27
C PHE A 139 -13.65 21.65 -10.59
N VAL A 140 -12.79 20.64 -10.70
CA VAL A 140 -12.10 20.29 -11.95
C VAL A 140 -12.43 18.85 -12.31
N GLU A 141 -12.92 18.62 -13.53
CA GLU A 141 -13.15 17.29 -14.07
C GLU A 141 -12.31 17.06 -15.34
N VAL A 142 -11.61 15.92 -15.38
CA VAL A 142 -10.90 15.42 -16.56
C VAL A 142 -11.56 14.12 -16.98
N ASN A 143 -12.42 14.19 -17.99
CA ASN A 143 -13.25 13.08 -18.43
C ASN A 143 -12.73 12.47 -19.74
N GLY A 144 -12.43 11.18 -19.73
CA GLY A 144 -12.06 10.38 -20.90
C GLY A 144 -10.56 10.18 -21.09
N ARG A 145 -10.18 8.97 -21.50
CA ARG A 145 -8.79 8.50 -21.66
C ARG A 145 -7.87 9.31 -22.58
N VAL A 146 -8.41 10.23 -23.38
CA VAL A 146 -7.62 11.09 -24.26
C VAL A 146 -7.60 12.54 -23.78
N SER A 147 -8.46 12.90 -22.84
CA SER A 147 -8.54 14.23 -22.25
C SER A 147 -7.36 14.44 -21.31
N ARG A 148 -6.76 15.64 -21.37
CA ARG A 148 -5.50 15.93 -20.69
C ARG A 148 -5.53 17.22 -19.90
N LEU A 149 -5.12 17.15 -18.65
CA LEU A 149 -4.75 18.30 -17.84
C LEU A 149 -3.24 18.27 -17.60
N SER A 150 -2.51 19.30 -18.03
CA SER A 150 -1.07 19.41 -17.82
C SER A 150 -0.70 20.67 -17.03
N VAL A 151 -0.14 20.48 -15.84
CA VAL A 151 0.27 21.58 -14.96
C VAL A 151 1.77 21.51 -14.72
N GLY A 152 2.49 22.60 -14.98
CA GLY A 152 3.96 22.57 -14.97
C GLY A 152 4.59 22.36 -13.58
N ASN A 153 4.00 22.96 -12.55
CA ASN A 153 4.57 23.03 -11.21
C ASN A 153 3.75 22.23 -10.19
N GLU A 154 2.58 22.73 -9.82
CA GLU A 154 1.79 22.16 -8.72
C GLU A 154 0.31 22.35 -8.98
N ILE A 155 -0.46 21.33 -8.61
CA ILE A 155 -1.91 21.37 -8.44
C ILE A 155 -2.19 21.43 -6.94
N VAL A 156 -2.89 22.47 -6.48
CA VAL A 156 -3.34 22.59 -5.09
C VAL A 156 -4.87 22.45 -5.05
N ILE A 157 -5.35 21.38 -4.44
CA ILE A 157 -6.78 21.11 -4.27
C ILE A 157 -7.20 21.56 -2.88
N GLY A 158 -8.17 22.47 -2.79
CA GLY A 158 -8.65 23.03 -1.52
C GLY A 158 -7.64 24.00 -0.90
N LYS A 159 -7.10 24.95 -1.68
CA LYS A 159 -6.02 25.84 -1.21
C LYS A 159 -6.43 26.67 0.02
N ALA A 160 -7.59 27.33 -0.03
CA ALA A 160 -8.20 27.96 1.14
C ALA A 160 -9.74 27.82 1.18
N GLY A 161 -10.36 27.50 0.05
CA GLY A 161 -11.77 27.12 -0.07
C GLY A 161 -11.94 25.61 -0.21
N LEU A 162 -13.14 25.20 -0.61
CA LEU A 162 -13.41 23.80 -0.94
C LEU A 162 -12.91 23.52 -2.35
N GLY A 163 -12.10 22.49 -2.52
CA GLY A 163 -11.60 22.08 -3.83
C GLY A 163 -11.84 20.61 -4.09
N GLU A 164 -12.25 20.29 -5.31
CA GLU A 164 -12.39 18.93 -5.77
C GLU A 164 -11.81 18.78 -7.18
N MET A 165 -11.02 17.73 -7.38
CA MET A 165 -10.61 17.26 -8.70
C MET A 165 -11.12 15.84 -8.91
N ARG A 166 -11.74 15.58 -10.06
CA ARG A 166 -12.19 14.27 -10.47
C ARG A 166 -11.58 13.86 -11.81
N LEU A 167 -11.07 12.64 -11.90
CA LEU A 167 -10.74 11.98 -13.14
C LEU A 167 -11.87 11.00 -13.45
N SER A 168 -12.45 11.05 -14.63
CA SER A 168 -13.54 10.17 -15.04
C SER A 168 -13.15 9.45 -16.33
N ASP A 169 -13.61 8.22 -16.54
CA ASP A 169 -13.44 7.43 -17.77
C ASP A 169 -11.97 7.35 -18.25
N GLY A 170 -11.05 7.21 -17.29
CA GLY A 170 -9.61 7.10 -17.52
C GLY A 170 -8.87 8.42 -17.79
N GLY A 171 -9.38 9.56 -17.30
CA GLY A 171 -8.78 10.90 -17.49
C GLY A 171 -7.28 10.97 -17.16
N ASN A 172 -6.55 11.87 -17.82
CA ASN A 172 -5.09 11.97 -17.67
C ASN A 172 -4.66 13.33 -17.10
N VAL A 173 -3.93 13.30 -15.99
CA VAL A 173 -3.31 14.47 -15.38
C VAL A 173 -1.78 14.30 -15.40
N THR A 174 -1.07 15.35 -15.78
CA THR A 174 0.38 15.41 -15.66
C THR A 174 0.77 16.65 -14.87
N THR A 175 1.43 16.45 -13.73
CA THR A 175 1.92 17.54 -12.87
C THR A 175 3.21 17.14 -12.16
N ALA A 176 4.06 18.12 -11.85
CA ALA A 176 5.27 17.85 -11.06
C ALA A 176 4.97 17.61 -9.56
N LYS A 177 3.85 18.13 -9.05
CA LYS A 177 3.42 18.01 -7.66
C LYS A 177 1.90 18.13 -7.53
N ILE A 178 1.33 17.47 -6.53
CA ILE A 178 -0.06 17.67 -6.11
C ILE A 178 -0.17 17.79 -4.58
N ALA A 179 -0.86 18.83 -4.12
CA ALA A 179 -1.24 19.02 -2.72
C ALA A 179 -2.75 18.85 -2.60
N VAL A 180 -3.20 17.84 -1.85
CA VAL A 180 -4.60 17.48 -1.64
C VAL A 180 -5.00 17.95 -0.24
N ASN A 181 -5.67 19.10 -0.17
CA ASN A 181 -6.29 19.62 1.06
C ASN A 181 -7.82 19.53 1.03
N GLY A 182 -8.40 19.38 -0.16
CA GLY A 182 -9.78 19.01 -0.42
C GLY A 182 -9.87 17.55 -0.89
N ARG A 183 -10.60 17.30 -1.99
CA ARG A 183 -10.86 15.94 -2.49
C ARG A 183 -10.26 15.69 -3.88
N LEU A 184 -9.55 14.58 -4.04
CA LEU A 184 -9.16 14.02 -5.33
C LEU A 184 -9.88 12.68 -5.52
N ALA A 185 -10.54 12.48 -6.66
CA ALA A 185 -11.33 11.28 -6.87
C ALA A 185 -11.31 10.73 -8.29
N GLY A 186 -11.72 9.47 -8.43
CA GLY A 186 -12.17 8.92 -9.72
C GLY A 186 -11.26 7.85 -10.32
N ASP A 187 -11.32 7.70 -11.64
CA ASP A 187 -10.62 6.68 -12.43
C ASP A 187 -9.76 7.31 -13.53
N GLY A 188 -8.45 7.10 -13.45
CA GLY A 188 -7.50 7.71 -14.38
C GLY A 188 -6.07 7.68 -13.88
N THR A 189 -5.21 8.42 -14.55
CA THR A 189 -3.77 8.42 -14.29
C THR A 189 -3.26 9.83 -13.98
N ILE A 190 -2.54 9.95 -12.88
CA ILE A 190 -1.75 11.13 -12.52
C ILE A 190 -0.28 10.78 -12.63
N SER A 191 0.47 11.54 -13.43
CA SER A 191 1.86 11.23 -13.79
C SER A 191 2.75 12.47 -13.82
N GLY A 192 4.04 12.26 -14.04
CA GLY A 192 5.03 13.34 -14.16
C GLY A 192 5.45 13.94 -12.82
N ILE A 193 5.04 13.30 -11.72
CA ILE A 193 5.29 13.75 -10.35
C ILE A 193 6.78 13.57 -10.06
N ARG A 194 7.41 14.61 -9.50
CA ARG A 194 8.83 14.58 -9.17
C ARG A 194 9.08 13.80 -7.88
N GLY A 195 10.14 13.00 -7.86
CA GLY A 195 10.58 12.23 -6.69
C GLY A 195 11.53 12.95 -5.73
N ASP A 196 11.51 14.29 -5.69
CA ASP A 196 12.30 15.06 -4.71
C ASP A 196 11.50 15.29 -3.41
N SER A 197 12.18 15.68 -2.32
CA SER A 197 11.58 15.80 -0.97
C SER A 197 10.45 16.85 -0.84
N PHE A 198 10.26 17.69 -1.85
CA PHE A 198 9.17 18.67 -1.92
C PHE A 198 8.18 18.37 -3.05
N GLY A 199 8.53 17.47 -3.97
CA GLY A 199 7.69 16.87 -5.00
C GLY A 199 6.93 15.66 -4.44
N GLY A 200 5.90 15.22 -5.16
CA GLY A 200 5.04 14.12 -4.72
C GLY A 200 3.56 14.45 -4.66
N VAL A 201 2.83 13.49 -4.11
CA VAL A 201 1.41 13.60 -3.73
C VAL A 201 1.34 13.83 -2.23
N GLN A 202 0.83 14.99 -1.81
CA GLN A 202 0.76 15.38 -0.41
C GLN A 202 -0.70 15.48 0.02
N VAL A 203 -1.18 14.49 0.79
CA VAL A 203 -2.53 14.51 1.38
C VAL A 203 -2.42 15.11 2.77
N SER A 204 -2.97 16.32 2.96
CA SER A 204 -2.99 16.96 4.28
C SER A 204 -4.05 16.35 5.19
N SER A 205 -4.10 16.74 6.46
CA SER A 205 -5.05 16.17 7.44
C SER A 205 -6.53 16.40 7.13
N SER A 206 -6.87 17.39 6.29
CA SER A 206 -8.22 17.58 5.75
C SER A 206 -8.39 17.00 4.35
N GLY A 207 -7.30 16.54 3.74
CA GLY A 207 -7.25 16.03 2.39
C GLY A 207 -7.78 14.61 2.28
N GLU A 208 -8.34 14.33 1.12
CA GLU A 208 -8.90 13.02 0.80
C GLU A 208 -8.60 12.60 -0.64
N ILE A 209 -8.13 11.37 -0.82
CA ILE A 209 -8.07 10.69 -2.12
C ILE A 209 -9.06 9.53 -2.09
N THR A 210 -9.96 9.45 -3.07
CA THR A 210 -10.98 8.39 -3.13
C THR A 210 -11.06 7.70 -4.48
N SER A 211 -11.26 6.39 -4.49
CA SER A 211 -11.75 5.62 -5.65
C SER A 211 -12.96 4.78 -5.25
N ALA A 212 -13.92 4.69 -6.16
CA ALA A 212 -15.20 4.02 -5.98
C ALA A 212 -15.31 2.75 -6.84
N ALA A 213 -16.45 2.07 -6.76
CA ALA A 213 -16.69 0.82 -7.47
C ALA A 213 -16.49 0.94 -8.99
N GLY A 214 -15.57 0.13 -9.52
CA GLY A 214 -15.19 0.12 -10.94
C GLY A 214 -14.15 1.18 -11.32
N GLU A 215 -13.74 2.04 -10.39
CA GLU A 215 -12.71 3.05 -10.63
C GLU A 215 -11.31 2.45 -10.46
N ASN A 216 -10.37 2.86 -11.33
CA ASN A 216 -8.94 2.59 -11.20
C ASN A 216 -8.17 3.92 -11.20
N LEU A 217 -7.62 4.30 -10.06
CA LEU A 217 -6.81 5.52 -9.90
C LEU A 217 -5.33 5.16 -9.76
N SER A 218 -4.49 5.70 -10.65
CA SER A 218 -3.06 5.42 -10.67
C SER A 218 -2.22 6.68 -10.51
N PHE A 219 -1.22 6.61 -9.63
CA PHE A 219 -0.19 7.62 -9.42
C PHE A 219 1.16 7.07 -9.89
N ILE A 220 1.76 7.73 -10.88
CA ILE A 220 3.02 7.32 -11.51
C ILE A 220 4.12 8.33 -11.18
N GLY A 221 5.13 7.84 -10.47
CA GLY A 221 6.25 8.61 -9.94
C GLY A 221 5.92 9.44 -8.70
N GLY A 222 6.97 9.89 -8.02
CA GLY A 222 6.90 10.78 -6.86
C GLY A 222 6.44 10.09 -5.58
N VAL A 223 7.06 10.42 -4.45
CA VAL A 223 6.65 9.88 -3.15
C VAL A 223 5.25 10.38 -2.77
N VAL A 224 4.50 9.55 -2.05
CA VAL A 224 3.18 9.91 -1.52
C VAL A 224 3.27 10.07 -0.01
N THR A 225 2.81 11.19 0.52
CA THR A 225 2.64 11.38 1.96
C THR A 225 1.18 11.57 2.30
N ASN A 226 0.71 10.83 3.31
CA ASN A 226 -0.67 10.88 3.76
C ASN A 226 -0.78 11.23 5.24
N LEU A 227 -1.36 12.40 5.54
CA LEU A 227 -1.79 12.81 6.87
C LEU A 227 -3.32 12.81 7.02
N GLY A 228 -4.04 12.69 5.91
CA GLY A 228 -5.49 12.71 5.83
C GLY A 228 -6.03 11.32 5.58
N ARG A 229 -6.76 11.18 4.46
CA ARG A 229 -7.49 9.96 4.13
C ARG A 229 -7.22 9.52 2.69
N ILE A 230 -6.91 8.25 2.53
CA ILE A 230 -6.91 7.55 1.24
C ILE A 230 -7.96 6.43 1.33
N GLU A 231 -8.90 6.40 0.42
CA GLU A 231 -10.01 5.43 0.41
C GLU A 231 -10.16 4.78 -0.95
N SER A 232 -10.23 3.44 -0.96
CA SER A 232 -10.63 2.64 -2.13
C SER A 232 -11.79 1.73 -1.73
N ILE A 233 -12.97 2.03 -2.25
CA ILE A 233 -14.20 1.31 -1.91
C ILE A 233 -14.94 0.87 -3.15
N GLY A 234 -14.94 -0.43 -3.39
CA GLY A 234 -15.75 -1.07 -4.40
C GLY A 234 -16.99 -1.76 -3.85
N THR A 235 -17.52 -2.64 -4.70
CA THR A 235 -18.62 -3.56 -4.42
C THR A 235 -18.18 -4.97 -4.81
N THR A 236 -18.96 -5.99 -4.43
CA THR A 236 -18.70 -7.38 -4.84
C THR A 236 -18.80 -7.60 -6.35
N SER A 237 -19.45 -6.71 -7.09
CA SER A 237 -19.57 -6.80 -8.56
C SER A 237 -18.51 -5.98 -9.29
N PHE A 238 -18.05 -4.90 -8.68
CA PHE A 238 -17.08 -3.98 -9.26
C PHE A 238 -16.12 -3.56 -8.16
N LEU A 239 -14.92 -4.12 -8.18
CA LEU A 239 -13.85 -3.73 -7.27
C LEU A 239 -13.42 -2.30 -7.57
N SER A 240 -12.89 -1.61 -6.57
CA SER A 240 -12.14 -0.38 -6.73
C SER A 240 -10.65 -0.71 -6.78
N GLU A 241 -9.87 0.00 -7.57
CA GLU A 241 -8.41 -0.19 -7.65
C GLU A 241 -7.68 1.14 -7.45
N MET A 242 -6.66 1.13 -6.60
CA MET A 242 -5.77 2.29 -6.43
C MET A 242 -4.32 1.84 -6.46
N THR A 243 -3.52 2.50 -7.32
CA THR A 243 -2.13 2.15 -7.58
C THR A 243 -1.20 3.29 -7.29
N PHE A 244 -0.15 3.01 -6.52
CA PHE A 244 0.96 3.89 -6.22
C PHE A 244 2.27 3.23 -6.68
N ASP A 245 2.83 3.72 -7.78
CA ASP A 245 4.09 3.23 -8.37
C ASP A 245 5.33 3.57 -7.51
N SER A 246 5.20 4.53 -6.61
CA SER A 246 6.27 5.03 -5.75
C SER A 246 5.90 4.88 -4.28
N SER A 247 6.90 4.97 -3.40
CA SER A 247 6.73 4.73 -1.96
C SER A 247 5.67 5.63 -1.34
N VAL A 248 4.83 5.04 -0.50
CA VAL A 248 3.79 5.71 0.28
C VAL A 248 4.21 5.75 1.74
N THR A 249 4.15 6.93 2.36
CA THR A 249 4.25 7.08 3.81
C THR A 249 2.94 7.63 4.35
N SER A 250 2.28 6.88 5.24
CA SER A 250 0.97 7.24 5.76
C SER A 250 0.97 7.31 7.28
N SER A 251 0.83 8.52 7.82
CA SER A 251 0.49 8.75 9.24
C SER A 251 -1.02 9.06 9.42
N GLY A 252 -1.77 9.12 8.31
CA GLY A 252 -3.23 9.26 8.26
C GLY A 252 -3.95 7.91 8.16
N GLN A 253 -5.10 7.89 7.49
CA GLN A 253 -5.91 6.70 7.27
C GLN A 253 -5.83 6.22 5.82
N ILE A 254 -5.69 4.91 5.64
CA ILE A 254 -5.88 4.19 4.39
C ILE A 254 -7.02 3.20 4.61
N ILE A 255 -8.04 3.22 3.75
CA ILE A 255 -9.25 2.41 3.89
C ILE A 255 -9.47 1.61 2.61
N SER A 256 -9.72 0.31 2.77
CA SER A 256 -10.01 -0.62 1.70
C SER A 256 -11.28 -1.43 1.99
N ARG A 257 -12.14 -1.57 0.99
CA ARG A 257 -13.31 -2.48 1.00
C ARG A 257 -13.70 -2.87 -0.42
N ASN A 258 -13.77 -4.18 -0.70
CA ASN A 258 -13.97 -4.70 -2.06
C ASN A 258 -13.03 -4.00 -3.05
N ALA A 259 -11.74 -3.98 -2.71
CA ALA A 259 -10.77 -3.15 -3.41
C ALA A 259 -9.41 -3.83 -3.52
N VAL A 260 -8.66 -3.42 -4.55
CA VAL A 260 -7.25 -3.73 -4.74
C VAL A 260 -6.46 -2.47 -4.44
N MET A 261 -5.56 -2.54 -3.45
CA MET A 261 -4.60 -1.50 -3.13
C MET A 261 -3.22 -1.96 -3.57
N ARG A 262 -2.57 -1.23 -4.47
CA ARG A 262 -1.22 -1.54 -4.97
C ARG A 262 -0.22 -0.49 -4.52
N PHE A 263 0.68 -0.86 -3.62
CA PHE A 263 1.80 -0.07 -3.17
C PHE A 263 3.08 -0.57 -3.85
N ASP A 264 3.16 -0.47 -5.17
CA ASP A 264 4.26 -1.07 -5.94
C ASP A 264 5.65 -0.51 -5.52
N GLY A 265 5.70 0.71 -4.95
CA GLY A 265 6.91 1.30 -4.34
C GLY A 265 7.08 1.08 -2.82
N GLY A 266 6.22 0.28 -2.19
CA GLY A 266 6.17 0.00 -0.75
C GLY A 266 5.32 1.00 0.06
N LEU A 267 4.82 0.55 1.21
CA LEU A 267 4.06 1.32 2.19
C LEU A 267 4.77 1.37 3.55
N THR A 268 5.12 2.56 4.02
CA THR A 268 5.39 2.82 5.44
C THR A 268 4.10 3.29 6.11
N ASN A 269 3.49 2.44 6.93
CA ASN A 269 2.27 2.78 7.67
C ASN A 269 2.60 3.15 9.12
N GLU A 270 2.45 4.43 9.46
CA GLU A 270 2.52 4.99 10.81
C GLU A 270 1.12 5.34 11.37
N GLY A 271 0.09 5.30 10.51
CA GLY A 271 -1.31 5.58 10.83
C GLY A 271 -2.17 4.31 10.82
N ASP A 272 -3.37 4.40 10.25
CA ASP A 272 -4.29 3.26 10.13
C ASP A 272 -4.34 2.74 8.69
N LEU A 273 -4.14 1.43 8.51
CA LEU A 273 -4.54 0.67 7.33
C LEU A 273 -5.74 -0.21 7.70
N LEU A 274 -6.93 0.15 7.21
CA LEU A 274 -8.20 -0.49 7.56
C LEU A 274 -8.80 -1.24 6.37
N ALA A 275 -8.87 -2.57 6.47
CA ALA A 275 -9.73 -3.41 5.64
C ALA A 275 -11.03 -3.71 6.40
N SER A 276 -12.17 -3.27 5.86
CA SER A 276 -13.47 -3.43 6.55
C SER A 276 -14.56 -3.94 5.63
N PHE A 277 -15.28 -4.98 6.06
CA PHE A 277 -16.31 -5.69 5.29
C PHE A 277 -15.82 -6.18 3.90
N GLY A 278 -16.41 -7.25 3.36
CA GLY A 278 -16.05 -7.72 2.02
C GLY A 278 -14.58 -8.15 1.89
N THR A 279 -14.02 -8.07 0.67
CA THR A 279 -12.64 -8.54 0.38
C THR A 279 -11.69 -7.37 0.11
N SER A 280 -10.43 -7.48 0.49
CA SER A 280 -9.39 -6.52 0.11
C SER A 280 -8.11 -7.24 -0.27
N ASP A 281 -7.58 -6.91 -1.45
CA ASP A 281 -6.29 -7.39 -1.93
C ASP A 281 -5.27 -6.24 -1.79
N ILE A 282 -4.22 -6.47 -1.00
CA ILE A 282 -3.21 -5.46 -0.70
C ILE A 282 -1.86 -5.98 -1.20
N GLN A 283 -1.26 -5.23 -2.12
CA GLN A 283 -0.01 -5.58 -2.80
C GLN A 283 1.04 -4.51 -2.53
N GLY A 284 2.31 -4.93 -2.52
CA GLY A 284 3.49 -4.15 -2.16
C GLY A 284 3.91 -4.34 -0.70
N ASP A 285 5.22 -4.30 -0.48
CA ASP A 285 5.83 -4.46 0.85
C ASP A 285 5.29 -3.43 1.84
N ILE A 286 5.03 -3.85 3.08
CA ILE A 286 4.48 -2.99 4.14
C ILE A 286 5.43 -2.98 5.34
N ASN A 287 5.93 -1.81 5.70
CA ASN A 287 6.52 -1.56 7.01
C ASN A 287 5.49 -0.87 7.90
N ASN A 288 4.93 -1.61 8.86
CA ASN A 288 3.92 -1.09 9.77
C ASN A 288 4.51 -0.76 11.14
N THR A 289 4.41 0.50 11.53
CA THR A 289 4.65 0.99 12.90
C THR A 289 3.37 1.60 13.52
N GLY A 290 2.34 1.83 12.69
CA GLY A 290 0.99 2.23 13.09
C GLY A 290 0.09 1.01 13.37
N ARG A 291 -1.10 1.00 12.78
CA ARG A 291 -2.09 -0.06 12.96
C ARG A 291 -2.58 -0.62 11.62
N ILE A 292 -2.59 -1.94 11.51
CA ILE A 292 -3.34 -2.69 10.49
C ILE A 292 -4.59 -3.26 11.15
N ILE A 293 -5.75 -3.08 10.52
CA ILE A 293 -7.05 -3.51 11.05
C ILE A 293 -7.78 -4.29 9.97
N VAL A 294 -8.19 -5.51 10.29
CA VAL A 294 -9.08 -6.33 9.47
C VAL A 294 -10.33 -6.60 10.31
N THR A 295 -11.47 -6.03 9.92
CA THR A 295 -12.64 -5.96 10.81
C THR A 295 -13.98 -6.07 10.10
N GLY A 296 -15.02 -6.40 10.87
CA GLY A 296 -16.40 -6.41 10.37
C GLY A 296 -16.70 -7.57 9.41
N GLY A 297 -16.01 -8.71 9.59
CA GLY A 297 -16.15 -9.86 8.70
C GLY A 297 -15.42 -9.66 7.37
N ALA A 298 -14.40 -8.79 7.35
CA ALA A 298 -13.54 -8.60 6.19
C ALA A 298 -12.64 -9.81 5.96
N GLN A 299 -12.29 -10.04 4.70
CA GLN A 299 -11.19 -10.91 4.29
C GLN A 299 -10.14 -10.02 3.63
N ALA A 300 -8.93 -9.99 4.18
CA ALA A 300 -7.83 -9.21 3.64
C ALA A 300 -6.65 -10.13 3.31
N THR A 301 -6.16 -10.04 2.07
CA THR A 301 -4.96 -10.75 1.64
C THR A 301 -3.85 -9.75 1.38
N PHE A 302 -2.70 -9.98 2.00
CA PHE A 302 -1.47 -9.23 1.80
C PHE A 302 -0.52 -10.11 0.98
N TYR A 303 -0.20 -9.68 -0.23
CA TYR A 303 0.51 -10.53 -1.19
C TYR A 303 2.04 -10.51 -1.02
N ASP A 304 2.57 -9.42 -0.48
CA ASP A 304 4.00 -9.16 -0.36
C ASP A 304 4.39 -9.01 1.11
N ASP A 305 5.67 -8.72 1.36
CA ASP A 305 6.27 -8.84 2.68
C ASP A 305 5.74 -7.79 3.67
N ILE A 306 5.60 -8.18 4.93
CA ILE A 306 5.23 -7.29 6.01
C ILE A 306 6.25 -7.34 7.13
N VAL A 307 6.75 -6.16 7.48
CA VAL A 307 7.43 -5.90 8.75
C VAL A 307 6.43 -5.27 9.72
N GLN A 308 5.95 -6.03 10.68
CA GLN A 308 4.91 -5.63 11.62
C GLN A 308 5.48 -5.27 12.99
N ASN A 309 5.78 -3.99 13.20
CA ASN A 309 6.29 -3.41 14.45
C ASN A 309 5.28 -2.50 15.18
N GLY A 310 4.09 -2.33 14.63
CA GLY A 310 2.96 -1.64 15.21
C GLY A 310 1.94 -2.61 15.79
N THR A 311 0.65 -2.36 15.55
CA THR A 311 -0.43 -3.28 15.98
C THR A 311 -1.13 -3.90 14.77
N LEU A 312 -1.37 -5.21 14.83
CA LEU A 312 -2.32 -5.90 13.96
C LEU A 312 -3.58 -6.23 14.77
N ARG A 313 -4.76 -5.88 14.25
CA ARG A 313 -6.04 -6.28 14.85
C ARG A 313 -6.91 -6.97 13.80
N VAL A 314 -7.18 -8.25 14.00
CA VAL A 314 -8.12 -9.05 13.21
C VAL A 314 -9.32 -9.35 14.09
N SER A 315 -10.46 -8.73 13.82
CA SER A 315 -11.60 -8.77 14.76
C SER A 315 -12.50 -9.98 14.56
N ALA A 316 -12.92 -10.58 15.66
CA ALA A 316 -14.03 -11.50 15.73
C ALA A 316 -15.07 -11.08 16.80
N THR A 317 -16.29 -11.53 16.58
CA THR A 317 -17.44 -11.53 17.50
C THR A 317 -18.22 -12.82 17.26
N ASP A 318 -19.13 -13.19 18.17
CA ASP A 318 -19.85 -14.48 18.19
C ASP A 318 -20.20 -15.11 16.83
N THR A 319 -20.68 -14.32 15.87
CA THR A 319 -21.09 -14.82 14.53
C THR A 319 -20.35 -14.18 13.36
N THR A 320 -19.39 -13.29 13.63
CA THR A 320 -18.67 -12.55 12.60
C THR A 320 -17.19 -12.56 12.93
N SER A 321 -16.42 -13.37 12.21
CA SER A 321 -14.96 -13.38 12.25
C SER A 321 -14.40 -12.72 10.99
N SER A 322 -13.32 -11.98 11.14
CA SER A 322 -12.54 -11.42 10.03
C SER A 322 -11.31 -12.28 9.82
N VAL A 323 -10.76 -12.27 8.61
CA VAL A 323 -9.64 -13.13 8.22
C VAL A 323 -8.54 -12.29 7.59
N ALA A 324 -7.30 -12.48 8.05
CA ALA A 324 -6.10 -11.95 7.42
C ALA A 324 -5.26 -13.09 6.83
N VAL A 325 -4.81 -12.94 5.58
CA VAL A 325 -3.93 -13.88 4.90
C VAL A 325 -2.65 -13.15 4.51
N PHE A 326 -1.50 -13.68 4.91
CA PHE A 326 -0.18 -13.15 4.59
C PHE A 326 0.53 -14.12 3.65
N ALA A 327 0.64 -13.75 2.37
CA ALA A 327 1.24 -14.59 1.34
C ALA A 327 2.74 -14.36 1.13
N GLY A 328 3.23 -13.16 1.46
CA GLY A 328 4.66 -12.87 1.57
C GLY A 328 5.22 -13.18 2.97
N ASP A 329 6.45 -12.79 3.21
CA ASP A 329 7.11 -13.00 4.49
C ASP A 329 6.54 -12.05 5.56
N PHE A 330 6.24 -12.57 6.74
CA PHE A 330 5.74 -11.80 7.87
C PHE A 330 6.76 -11.78 9.01
N SER A 331 7.15 -10.59 9.43
CA SER A 331 8.13 -10.39 10.52
C SER A 331 7.73 -9.27 11.48
N GLY A 332 8.53 -9.04 12.52
CA GLY A 332 8.39 -7.92 13.44
C GLY A 332 7.79 -8.28 14.80
N SER A 333 7.85 -7.34 15.74
CA SER A 333 7.50 -7.55 17.15
C SER A 333 6.07 -7.16 17.55
N GLY A 334 5.22 -6.78 16.58
CA GLY A 334 3.93 -6.15 16.84
C GLY A 334 2.82 -7.10 17.31
N GLY A 335 2.93 -8.39 17.01
CA GLY A 335 1.91 -9.38 17.36
C GLY A 335 0.54 -9.12 16.72
N ALA A 336 -0.52 -9.73 17.26
CA ALA A 336 -1.88 -9.50 16.79
C ALA A 336 -2.94 -9.58 17.90
N THR A 337 -4.09 -8.92 17.69
CA THR A 337 -5.24 -8.94 18.61
C THR A 337 -6.56 -9.17 17.89
N GLY A 338 -7.62 -9.50 18.64
CA GLY A 338 -9.01 -9.37 18.18
C GLY A 338 -9.74 -10.68 17.88
N GLY A 339 -9.07 -11.83 17.95
CA GLY A 339 -9.66 -13.17 17.88
C GLY A 339 -10.17 -13.63 16.51
N GLY A 340 -9.86 -12.91 15.42
CA GLY A 340 -10.14 -13.39 14.06
C GLY A 340 -8.92 -14.02 13.39
N ASP A 341 -9.16 -14.98 12.51
CA ASP A 341 -8.16 -15.93 12.03
C ASP A 341 -7.02 -15.27 11.22
N ILE A 342 -5.80 -15.75 11.44
CA ILE A 342 -4.60 -15.36 10.67
C ILE A 342 -4.00 -16.57 9.97
N PHE A 343 -3.84 -16.47 8.65
CA PHE A 343 -3.17 -17.46 7.83
C PHE A 343 -1.82 -16.91 7.35
N PHE A 344 -0.76 -17.64 7.62
CA PHE A 344 0.56 -17.43 7.04
C PHE A 344 0.75 -18.45 5.93
N GLU A 345 0.88 -17.96 4.69
CA GLU A 345 1.14 -18.76 3.50
C GLU A 345 2.60 -18.61 3.04
N GLY A 346 3.24 -17.48 3.37
CA GLY A 346 4.67 -17.20 3.17
C GLY A 346 5.53 -17.52 4.40
N GLY A 347 6.69 -16.86 4.50
CA GLY A 347 7.60 -16.97 5.63
C GLY A 347 7.09 -16.29 6.90
N PHE A 348 7.61 -16.71 8.05
CA PHE A 348 7.28 -16.17 9.36
C PHE A 348 8.53 -16.09 10.25
N SER A 349 8.92 -14.88 10.65
CA SER A 349 10.04 -14.63 11.56
C SER A 349 9.56 -13.76 12.73
N PRO A 350 9.32 -14.34 13.93
CA PRO A 350 8.71 -13.62 15.04
C PRO A 350 9.69 -12.63 15.69
N GLY A 351 9.32 -11.35 15.74
CA GLY A 351 10.08 -10.32 16.46
C GLY A 351 10.99 -9.50 15.54
N ASN A 352 11.85 -8.68 16.16
CA ASN A 352 13.02 -8.10 15.49
C ASN A 352 14.26 -8.91 15.90
N SER A 353 14.14 -10.21 15.69
CA SER A 353 14.76 -11.34 16.36
C SER A 353 16.18 -11.18 16.95
N PRO A 354 16.48 -11.80 18.12
CA PRO A 354 15.54 -12.57 18.93
C PRO A 354 14.41 -11.73 19.56
N GLY A 355 13.21 -12.28 19.68
CA GLY A 355 12.03 -11.55 20.14
C GLY A 355 10.91 -12.41 20.74
N LEU A 356 10.14 -11.83 21.66
CA LEU A 356 8.89 -12.40 22.13
C LEU A 356 7.73 -11.67 21.46
N VAL A 357 6.83 -12.44 20.84
CA VAL A 357 5.64 -11.90 20.15
C VAL A 357 4.38 -12.57 20.66
N GLU A 358 3.36 -11.76 20.97
CA GLU A 358 2.07 -12.23 21.47
C GLU A 358 0.97 -12.10 20.41
N TYR A 359 0.12 -13.13 20.31
CA TYR A 359 -1.03 -13.17 19.41
C TYR A 359 -2.28 -13.53 20.21
N ASP A 360 -3.30 -12.66 20.24
CA ASP A 360 -4.62 -12.97 20.83
C ASP A 360 -5.58 -13.50 19.77
N THR A 361 -5.10 -14.40 18.91
CA THR A 361 -5.89 -15.00 17.84
C THR A 361 -5.30 -16.31 17.36
N ASP A 362 -6.10 -17.09 16.64
CA ASP A 362 -5.71 -18.37 16.07
C ASP A 362 -4.76 -18.17 14.88
N LEU A 363 -3.70 -18.99 14.84
CA LEU A 363 -2.68 -18.95 13.79
C LEU A 363 -2.68 -20.24 12.98
N PHE A 364 -2.68 -20.09 11.65
CA PHE A 364 -2.66 -21.19 10.70
C PHE A 364 -1.46 -21.04 9.77
N PHE A 365 -0.60 -22.05 9.73
CA PHE A 365 0.54 -22.10 8.83
C PHE A 365 0.27 -23.06 7.67
N SER A 366 0.68 -22.66 6.47
CA SER A 366 0.55 -23.48 5.27
C SER A 366 1.66 -24.53 5.16
N PRO A 367 1.47 -25.59 4.34
CA PRO A 367 2.54 -26.54 4.03
C PRO A 367 3.77 -25.93 3.32
N SER A 368 3.65 -24.71 2.78
CA SER A 368 4.75 -23.98 2.15
C SER A 368 5.42 -22.95 3.07
N SER A 369 4.90 -22.73 4.27
CA SER A 369 5.42 -21.73 5.19
C SER A 369 6.80 -22.10 5.72
N MET A 370 7.68 -21.11 5.81
CA MET A 370 9.00 -21.21 6.42
C MET A 370 8.99 -20.41 7.71
N LEU A 371 9.06 -21.09 8.85
CA LEU A 371 9.04 -20.49 10.18
C LEU A 371 10.48 -20.43 10.70
N GLU A 372 11.03 -19.24 10.84
CA GLU A 372 12.39 -19.02 11.35
C GLU A 372 12.35 -18.72 12.85
N PHE A 373 13.17 -19.43 13.64
CA PHE A 373 13.33 -19.17 15.08
C PHE A 373 14.82 -19.10 15.45
N GLU A 374 15.23 -18.00 16.05
CA GLU A 374 16.62 -17.71 16.38
C GLU A 374 16.92 -17.94 17.86
N LEU A 375 18.08 -18.53 18.14
CA LEU A 375 18.61 -18.81 19.48
C LEU A 375 20.02 -18.21 19.63
N ALA A 376 20.19 -17.29 20.57
CA ALA A 376 21.45 -16.65 20.98
C ALA A 376 21.81 -16.90 22.46
N GLY A 377 20.90 -17.49 23.24
CA GLY A 377 21.05 -17.73 24.67
C GLY A 377 19.83 -18.45 25.25
N LEU A 378 19.61 -18.39 26.57
CA LEU A 378 18.57 -19.17 27.28
C LEU A 378 17.41 -18.33 27.80
N GLU A 379 17.45 -17.00 27.65
CA GLU A 379 16.38 -16.11 28.08
C GLU A 379 15.37 -15.83 26.94
N PRO A 380 14.08 -16.19 27.08
CA PRO A 380 13.09 -15.97 26.04
C PRO A 380 12.87 -14.49 25.74
N GLY A 381 12.70 -14.17 24.46
CA GLY A 381 12.37 -12.84 23.96
C GLY A 381 13.53 -11.86 23.88
N THR A 382 14.64 -12.11 24.58
CA THR A 382 15.87 -11.31 24.48
C THR A 382 17.03 -12.10 23.92
N GLU A 383 17.09 -13.40 24.19
CA GLU A 383 18.16 -14.27 23.70
C GLU A 383 17.64 -15.39 22.81
N TYR A 384 16.33 -15.66 22.75
CA TYR A 384 15.77 -16.54 21.73
C TYR A 384 14.31 -16.20 21.43
N ASP A 385 13.83 -16.62 20.26
CA ASP A 385 12.47 -16.34 19.83
C ASP A 385 11.41 -17.12 20.60
N ARG A 386 10.34 -16.41 20.97
CA ARG A 386 9.16 -17.03 21.54
C ARG A 386 7.88 -16.42 20.99
N VAL A 387 6.99 -17.29 20.54
CA VAL A 387 5.62 -16.93 20.18
C VAL A 387 4.67 -17.41 21.27
N VAL A 388 3.82 -16.51 21.76
CA VAL A 388 2.75 -16.81 22.71
C VAL A 388 1.40 -16.53 22.05
N VAL A 389 0.55 -17.54 21.93
CA VAL A 389 -0.73 -17.47 21.23
C VAL A 389 -1.86 -17.73 22.20
N ASN A 390 -2.65 -16.72 22.54
CA ASN A 390 -3.87 -16.85 23.35
C ASN A 390 -5.04 -17.31 22.45
N GLY A 391 -4.83 -18.46 21.80
CA GLY A 391 -5.65 -19.08 20.78
C GLY A 391 -5.00 -20.39 20.30
N ASP A 392 -5.59 -21.02 19.30
CA ASP A 392 -5.11 -22.28 18.73
C ASP A 392 -4.03 -22.04 17.66
N VAL A 393 -3.08 -22.97 17.56
CA VAL A 393 -2.05 -22.96 16.50
C VAL A 393 -2.13 -24.25 15.69
N VAL A 394 -2.22 -24.11 14.38
CA VAL A 394 -2.07 -25.22 13.42
C VAL A 394 -0.72 -25.05 12.71
N LEU A 395 0.25 -25.89 13.09
CA LEU A 395 1.58 -25.94 12.49
C LEU A 395 1.57 -26.84 11.25
N ASP A 396 2.28 -26.38 10.22
CA ASP A 396 2.60 -27.10 8.99
C ASP A 396 3.91 -26.48 8.43
N GLY A 397 4.35 -26.91 7.25
CA GLY A 397 5.53 -26.32 6.59
C GLY A 397 6.85 -26.70 7.24
N THR A 398 7.84 -25.81 7.17
CA THR A 398 9.19 -26.03 7.71
C THR A 398 9.48 -25.07 8.86
N LEU A 399 9.91 -25.59 10.00
CA LEU A 399 10.44 -24.80 11.11
C LEU A 399 11.97 -24.89 11.11
N ASP A 400 12.62 -23.79 10.78
CA ASP A 400 14.07 -23.64 10.75
C ASP A 400 14.58 -22.95 12.03
N VAL A 401 15.63 -23.50 12.62
CA VAL A 401 16.24 -22.99 13.84
C VAL A 401 17.63 -22.44 13.54
N LEU A 402 17.84 -21.16 13.84
CA LEU A 402 19.11 -20.49 13.63
C LEU A 402 19.84 -20.27 14.96
N LEU A 403 21.14 -20.52 14.99
CA LEU A 403 22.01 -20.12 16.10
C LEU A 403 22.67 -18.79 15.76
N LEU A 404 22.55 -17.82 16.65
CA LEU A 404 23.17 -16.50 16.52
C LEU A 404 24.39 -16.37 17.44
N ASP A 405 25.25 -15.39 17.19
CA ASP A 405 26.37 -15.00 18.07
C ASP A 405 27.29 -16.15 18.53
N ASP A 406 27.53 -17.13 17.64
CA ASP A 406 28.29 -18.35 17.93
C ASP A 406 27.72 -19.17 19.11
N PHE A 407 26.42 -19.03 19.40
CA PHE A 407 25.76 -19.73 20.49
C PHE A 407 25.78 -21.25 20.28
N ASP A 408 26.43 -21.97 21.19
CA ASP A 408 26.52 -23.43 21.19
C ASP A 408 25.77 -24.00 22.42
N PRO A 409 24.48 -24.34 22.28
CA PRO A 409 23.67 -24.76 23.43
C PRO A 409 24.14 -26.08 24.02
N LEU A 410 24.21 -26.13 25.35
CA LEU A 410 24.65 -27.30 26.10
C LEU A 410 23.59 -28.40 26.11
N ALA A 411 24.03 -29.64 26.37
CA ALA A 411 23.08 -30.73 26.58
C ALA A 411 22.15 -30.42 27.76
N SER A 412 20.86 -30.71 27.58
CA SER A 412 19.74 -30.35 28.44
C SER A 412 19.30 -28.88 28.41
N SER A 413 19.86 -28.05 27.52
CA SER A 413 19.25 -26.74 27.21
C SER A 413 17.84 -26.94 26.66
N ILE A 414 16.93 -26.05 27.05
CA ILE A 414 15.50 -26.11 26.75
C ILE A 414 15.05 -24.76 26.21
N PHE A 415 14.26 -24.79 25.14
CA PHE A 415 13.66 -23.61 24.51
C PHE A 415 12.18 -23.86 24.30
N ASP A 416 11.33 -23.09 24.97
CA ASP A 416 9.88 -23.10 24.73
C ASP A 416 9.58 -22.01 23.71
N ILE A 417 9.47 -22.42 22.44
CA ILE A 417 9.44 -21.51 21.28
C ILE A 417 8.01 -21.14 20.86
N VAL A 418 7.04 -22.03 21.08
CA VAL A 418 5.61 -21.73 20.88
C VAL A 418 4.82 -22.17 22.11
N ILE A 419 3.96 -21.28 22.61
CA ILE A 419 3.01 -21.56 23.70
C ILE A 419 1.63 -21.16 23.20
N ALA A 420 0.68 -22.09 23.14
CA ALA A 420 -0.66 -21.86 22.61
C ALA A 420 -1.76 -22.49 23.49
N ASP A 421 -3.02 -22.17 23.26
CA ASP A 421 -4.13 -22.87 23.95
C ASP A 421 -4.18 -24.34 23.52
N SER A 422 -4.04 -24.61 22.22
CA SER A 422 -3.70 -25.92 21.68
C SER A 422 -2.73 -25.82 20.50
N ILE A 423 -1.92 -26.86 20.28
CA ILE A 423 -1.03 -26.96 19.12
C ILE A 423 -1.38 -28.24 18.34
N GLN A 424 -1.83 -28.08 17.11
CA GLN A 424 -1.97 -29.15 16.13
C GLN A 424 -0.79 -29.14 15.18
N ASP A 425 -0.03 -30.25 15.11
CA ASP A 425 1.04 -30.46 14.14
C ASP A 425 0.54 -31.31 12.97
N ASN A 426 0.52 -30.73 11.76
CA ASN A 426 0.10 -31.37 10.52
C ASN A 426 1.26 -32.00 9.71
N GLY A 427 2.42 -32.17 10.33
CA GLY A 427 3.59 -32.76 9.70
C GLY A 427 4.71 -31.77 9.45
N THR A 428 4.88 -30.79 10.36
CA THR A 428 5.95 -29.79 10.28
C THR A 428 7.32 -30.44 10.17
N GLU A 429 8.09 -30.02 9.16
CA GLU A 429 9.48 -30.42 8.99
C GLU A 429 10.38 -29.56 9.89
N PHE A 430 11.12 -30.18 10.80
CA PHE A 430 12.07 -29.47 11.66
C PHE A 430 13.47 -29.48 11.04
N GLN A 431 13.99 -28.29 10.75
CA GLN A 431 15.37 -28.08 10.33
C GLN A 431 16.18 -27.54 11.52
N PHE A 432 17.18 -28.31 11.92
CA PHE A 432 18.02 -27.99 13.06
C PHE A 432 19.48 -27.76 12.62
N PRO A 433 20.17 -26.79 13.24
CA PRO A 433 21.58 -26.58 13.00
C PRO A 433 22.39 -27.71 13.60
N THR A 434 23.53 -28.01 12.99
CA THR A 434 24.44 -29.04 13.51
C THR A 434 25.12 -28.55 14.78
N LEU A 435 25.08 -29.36 15.84
CA LEU A 435 25.79 -29.07 17.08
C LEU A 435 27.06 -29.91 17.20
N ASP A 436 28.09 -29.33 17.81
CA ASP A 436 29.33 -30.02 18.10
C ASP A 436 29.19 -31.08 19.21
N ASN A 437 30.24 -31.88 19.38
CA ASN A 437 30.38 -32.86 20.47
C ASN A 437 29.25 -33.89 20.55
N GLY A 438 28.65 -34.23 19.40
CA GLY A 438 27.57 -35.21 19.34
C GLY A 438 26.34 -34.77 20.10
N ARG A 439 25.98 -33.48 20.06
CA ARG A 439 24.68 -32.98 20.50
C ARG A 439 23.71 -32.91 19.31
N LEU A 440 22.42 -32.96 19.60
CA LEU A 440 21.36 -32.72 18.63
C LEU A 440 20.16 -32.07 19.31
N PHE A 441 19.36 -31.36 18.52
CA PHE A 441 18.04 -30.92 18.94
C PHE A 441 17.02 -32.06 18.82
N SER A 442 16.07 -32.07 19.75
CA SER A 442 14.80 -32.77 19.61
C SER A 442 13.66 -31.80 19.88
N SER A 443 12.55 -31.94 19.17
CA SER A 443 11.30 -31.23 19.43
C SER A 443 10.30 -32.13 20.16
N SER A 444 9.42 -31.51 20.94
CA SER A 444 8.27 -32.17 21.55
C SER A 444 7.13 -31.17 21.77
N ILE A 445 5.90 -31.63 21.56
CA ILE A 445 4.69 -30.88 21.94
C ILE A 445 4.06 -31.59 23.14
N PHE A 446 3.76 -30.83 24.19
CA PHE A 446 3.10 -31.35 25.39
C PHE A 446 2.22 -30.28 26.05
N THR A 447 1.18 -30.74 26.75
CA THR A 447 0.30 -29.86 27.51
C THR A 447 0.88 -29.57 28.90
N SER A 448 0.92 -28.29 29.27
CA SER A 448 1.30 -27.81 30.60
C SER A 448 0.21 -26.89 31.15
N GLY A 449 -0.53 -27.37 32.16
CA GLY A 449 -1.72 -26.68 32.64
C GLY A 449 -2.84 -26.75 31.59
N ASN A 450 -3.28 -25.59 31.10
CA ASN A 450 -4.34 -25.47 30.08
C ASN A 450 -3.80 -25.06 28.70
N ARG A 451 -2.48 -25.17 28.48
CA ARG A 451 -1.82 -24.71 27.26
C ARG A 451 -0.88 -25.77 26.72
N ASP A 452 -0.72 -25.82 25.41
CA ASP A 452 0.28 -26.64 24.74
C ASP A 452 1.58 -25.85 24.54
N ILE A 453 2.70 -26.55 24.60
CA ILE A 453 4.05 -25.99 24.45
C ILE A 453 4.80 -26.80 23.40
N LEU A 454 5.31 -26.13 22.36
CA LEU A 454 6.35 -26.65 21.49
C LEU A 454 7.72 -26.33 22.10
N ARG A 455 8.41 -27.38 22.53
CA ARG A 455 9.72 -27.32 23.18
C ARG A 455 10.80 -27.93 22.32
N LEU A 456 11.91 -27.22 22.18
CA LEU A 456 13.18 -27.75 21.73
C LEU A 456 14.03 -28.14 22.93
N THR A 457 14.67 -29.31 22.88
CA THR A 457 15.62 -29.78 23.88
C THR A 457 16.91 -30.22 23.21
N VAL A 458 18.05 -29.78 23.73
CA VAL A 458 19.35 -30.28 23.27
C VAL A 458 19.67 -31.57 24.01
N THR A 459 19.92 -32.65 23.28
CA THR A 459 20.30 -33.95 23.84
C THR A 459 21.71 -34.33 23.40
N ALA A 460 22.44 -35.01 24.26
CA ALA A 460 23.69 -35.65 23.86
C ALA A 460 23.36 -37.01 23.21
N ILE A 461 24.01 -37.32 22.08
CA ILE A 461 24.03 -38.68 21.55
C ILE A 461 24.62 -39.57 22.66
N PRO A 462 23.90 -40.62 23.10
CA PRO A 462 24.49 -41.56 24.03
C PRO A 462 25.74 -42.14 23.40
N GLU A 463 26.92 -41.94 24.02
CA GLU A 463 28.10 -42.67 23.61
C GLU A 463 27.74 -44.16 23.58
N PRO A 464 28.14 -44.94 22.55
CA PRO A 464 27.88 -46.36 22.53
C PRO A 464 28.40 -46.93 23.85
N GLY A 465 27.48 -47.40 24.70
CA GLY A 465 27.82 -47.76 26.08
C GLY A 465 29.08 -48.60 26.07
N THR A 466 30.06 -48.27 26.91
CA THR A 466 31.38 -48.92 26.93
C THR A 466 31.26 -50.44 26.98
N THR A 467 30.14 -50.97 27.50
CA THR A 467 29.75 -52.38 27.46
C THR A 467 29.53 -52.95 26.05
N ALA A 468 28.93 -52.21 25.11
CA ALA A 468 28.77 -52.61 23.71
C ALA A 468 30.11 -52.65 22.96
N VAL A 469 31.00 -51.69 23.24
CA VAL A 469 32.37 -51.67 22.69
C VAL A 469 33.23 -52.79 23.32
N LEU A 470 33.10 -53.03 24.63
CA LEU A 470 33.73 -54.17 25.32
C LEU A 470 33.17 -55.52 24.88
N LEU A 471 31.86 -55.64 24.57
CA LEU A 471 31.25 -56.85 24.01
C LEU A 471 31.73 -57.11 22.58
N MET A 472 31.84 -56.08 21.74
CA MET A 472 32.40 -56.18 20.39
C MET A 472 33.90 -56.56 20.42
N LEU A 473 34.69 -55.95 21.31
CA LEU A 473 36.12 -56.28 21.47
C LEU A 473 36.33 -57.67 22.10
N SER A 474 35.47 -58.11 23.03
CA SER A 474 35.55 -59.45 23.61
C SER A 474 35.09 -60.54 22.63
N CYS A 475 34.12 -60.28 21.76
CA CYS A 475 33.77 -61.17 20.66
C CYS A 475 34.93 -61.36 19.66
N PHE A 476 35.70 -60.32 19.35
CA PHE A 476 36.93 -60.46 18.54
C PHE A 476 38.06 -61.20 19.27
N ALA A 477 38.18 -61.07 20.59
CA ALA A 477 39.18 -61.78 21.39
C ALA A 477 38.89 -63.30 21.52
N PHE A 478 37.62 -63.73 21.44
CA PHE A 478 37.25 -65.16 21.50
C PHE A 478 37.43 -65.89 20.16
N VAL A 479 37.37 -65.20 19.02
CA VAL A 479 37.56 -65.81 17.69
C VAL A 479 39.04 -66.08 17.38
N ASN A 480 39.99 -65.38 18.03
CA ASN A 480 41.43 -65.47 17.77
C ASN A 480 42.24 -66.31 18.79
N ARG A 481 41.62 -67.28 19.49
CA ARG A 481 42.40 -68.25 20.30
C ARG A 481 43.04 -69.32 19.40
N PRO A 482 44.38 -69.45 19.32
CA PRO A 482 45.01 -70.52 18.55
C PRO A 482 44.67 -71.88 19.17
N ARG A 483 44.13 -72.80 18.35
CA ARG A 483 43.92 -74.21 18.72
C ARG A 483 45.25 -74.83 19.18
N ARG A 484 45.42 -75.05 20.49
CA ARG A 484 46.47 -75.94 21.02
C ARG A 484 46.19 -77.36 20.49
N LYS A 485 47.09 -77.89 19.65
CA LYS A 485 47.09 -79.30 19.25
C LYS A 485 47.32 -80.15 20.51
N ALA A 486 46.33 -80.96 20.89
CA ALA A 486 46.49 -81.96 21.93
C ALA A 486 47.34 -83.12 21.39
N THR A 487 48.48 -83.36 22.04
CA THR A 487 49.34 -84.53 21.83
C THR A 487 48.61 -85.79 22.29
N ALA A 488 48.36 -86.72 21.37
CA ALA A 488 47.77 -88.01 21.68
C ALA A 488 48.81 -88.95 22.32
N VAL A 489 48.57 -89.33 23.58
CA VAL A 489 49.28 -90.43 24.24
C VAL A 489 48.76 -91.75 23.67
N ARG A 490 49.61 -92.49 22.95
CA ARG A 490 49.36 -93.88 22.54
C ARG A 490 49.94 -94.81 23.59
N GLU A 491 49.10 -95.36 24.45
CA GLU A 491 49.40 -96.64 25.12
C GLU A 491 49.11 -97.78 24.13
N ARG A 492 50.12 -98.62 23.85
CA ARG A 492 49.91 -99.93 23.23
C ARG A 492 50.61 -101.00 24.05
N ILE A 493 49.79 -101.96 24.46
CA ILE A 493 50.08 -103.17 25.21
C ILE A 493 50.96 -104.13 24.39
N LYS A 494 51.85 -104.82 25.13
CA LYS A 494 52.84 -105.88 24.81
C LYS A 494 52.64 -106.80 23.60
N LYS A 495 53.78 -107.21 23.01
CA LYS A 495 54.26 -108.57 22.62
C LYS A 495 55.66 -108.33 21.98
N SER A 496 56.77 -108.99 22.29
CA SER A 496 57.14 -110.22 23.00
C SER A 496 58.51 -110.03 23.63
#